data_AF-A0A5N5JAA7-F1
#
_entry.id   AF-A0A5N5JAA7-F1
#
_cell.length_a   1.000
_cell.length_b   1.000
_cell.length_c   1.000
_cell.angle_alpha   90.00
_cell.angle_beta   90.00
_cell.angle_gamma   90.00
#
_symmetry.space_group_name_H-M   'P 1'
#
loop_
_entity.id
_entity.type
_entity.pdbx_description
1 polymer ?
#
loop_
_entity_poly.entity_id
_entity_poly.type
_entity_poly.pdbx_seq_one_letter_code
_entity_poly.pdbx_strand_id
1 'polypeptide(L)'
;MSPPAITMIAAWCSVFTSVKSVWELSRMVRNKLDERVFYDKARIVYCNLKEVHQYGLMNNKDFDLWYDRFLAAEGSKDLDALRRVEAHIRLVLEGWPPKRSRLRSKYK
;
A
#
# COMPACT_ATOMS: atom_id res chain seq x y z
N MET A 1 27.72 48.97 -25.61
CA MET A 1 26.45 48.28 -25.90
C MET A 1 26.72 46.79 -25.92
N SER A 2 26.60 46.12 -24.77
CA SER A 2 26.80 44.67 -24.65
C SER A 2 25.55 43.94 -25.16
N PRO A 3 25.69 42.74 -25.74
CA PRO A 3 24.78 42.26 -26.77
C PRO A 3 23.54 41.56 -26.18
N PRO A 4 22.40 41.60 -26.89
CA PRO A 4 21.13 40.96 -26.50
C PRO A 4 21.22 39.43 -26.34
N ALA A 5 22.35 38.82 -26.72
CA ALA A 5 22.59 37.38 -26.59
C ALA A 5 22.68 36.92 -25.13
N ILE A 6 23.29 37.71 -24.22
CA ILE A 6 23.46 37.32 -22.82
C ILE A 6 22.10 37.36 -22.09
N THR A 7 21.26 38.35 -22.41
CA THR A 7 19.91 38.48 -21.85
C THR A 7 18.96 37.42 -22.40
N MET A 8 19.08 37.04 -23.68
CA MET A 8 18.33 35.89 -24.21
C MET A 8 18.72 34.57 -23.55
N ILE A 9 20.02 34.28 -23.41
CA ILE A 9 20.48 33.04 -22.75
C ILE A 9 19.98 32.98 -21.30
N ALA A 10 20.05 34.10 -20.57
CA ALA A 10 19.52 34.18 -19.20
C ALA A 10 17.99 33.94 -19.14
N ALA A 11 17.22 34.46 -20.10
CA ALA A 11 15.78 34.25 -20.17
C ALA A 11 15.41 32.77 -20.43
N TRP A 12 16.15 32.09 -21.32
CA TRP A 12 15.92 30.67 -21.61
C TRP A 12 16.32 29.77 -20.43
N CYS A 13 17.41 30.09 -19.73
CA CYS A 13 17.76 29.42 -18.48
C CYS A 13 16.65 29.58 -17.43
N SER A 14 16.04 30.77 -17.30
CA SER A 14 14.94 31.00 -16.35
C SER A 14 13.70 30.15 -16.68
N VAL A 15 13.35 30.00 -17.96
CA VAL A 15 12.22 29.18 -18.40
C VAL A 15 12.50 27.70 -18.15
N PHE A 16 13.69 27.22 -18.51
CA PHE A 16 14.07 25.82 -18.30
C PHE A 16 14.10 25.43 -16.82
N THR A 17 14.60 26.34 -15.97
CA THR A 17 14.61 26.16 -14.51
C THR A 17 13.20 26.15 -13.94
N SER A 18 12.29 26.98 -14.48
CA SER A 18 10.87 26.99 -14.10
C SER A 18 10.14 25.71 -14.53
N VAL A 19 10.40 25.19 -15.73
CA VAL A 19 9.82 23.93 -16.20
C VAL A 19 10.32 22.75 -15.36
N LYS A 20 11.63 22.72 -15.05
CA LYS A 20 12.22 21.70 -14.18
C LYS A 20 11.62 21.77 -12.78
N SER A 21 11.47 22.96 -12.19
CA SER A 21 10.89 23.11 -10.86
C SER A 21 9.42 22.67 -10.84
N VAL A 22 8.63 22.97 -11.88
CA VAL A 22 7.24 22.49 -12.02
C VAL A 22 7.18 20.96 -12.12
N TRP A 23 8.11 20.35 -12.87
CA TRP A 23 8.19 18.90 -13.00
C TRP A 23 8.60 18.23 -11.67
N GLU A 24 9.61 18.77 -10.99
CA GLU A 24 10.05 18.30 -9.68
C GLU A 24 8.94 18.43 -8.63
N LEU A 25 8.20 19.54 -8.65
CA LEU A 25 7.05 19.75 -7.76
C LEU A 25 5.93 18.76 -8.07
N SER A 26 5.63 18.54 -9.35
CA SER A 26 4.61 17.58 -9.80
C SER A 26 4.98 16.14 -9.39
N ARG A 27 6.26 15.77 -9.54
CA ARG A 27 6.79 14.49 -9.06
C ARG A 27 6.68 14.37 -7.55
N MET A 28 7.03 15.42 -6.80
CA MET A 28 6.93 15.43 -5.35
C MET A 28 5.47 15.29 -4.88
N VAL A 29 4.53 16.01 -5.49
CA VAL A 29 3.10 15.90 -5.18
C VAL A 29 2.60 14.48 -5.45
N ARG A 30 2.98 13.89 -6.58
CA ARG A 30 2.62 12.51 -6.92
C ARG A 30 3.17 11.52 -5.89
N ASN A 31 4.44 11.64 -5.52
CA ASN A 31 5.03 10.80 -4.48
C ASN A 31 4.30 10.96 -3.13
N LYS A 32 3.92 12.18 -2.74
CA LYS A 32 3.15 12.41 -1.50
C LYS A 32 1.73 11.83 -1.55
N LEU A 33 1.10 11.83 -2.72
CA LEU A 33 -0.20 11.19 -2.91
C LEU A 33 -0.07 9.67 -2.80
N ASP A 34 0.94 9.08 -3.44
CA ASP A 34 1.21 7.64 -3.35
C ASP A 34 1.49 7.19 -1.91
N GLU A 35 2.24 8.00 -1.15
CA GLU A 35 2.46 7.76 0.29
C GLU A 35 1.16 7.85 1.08
N ARG A 36 0.30 8.85 0.85
CA ARG A 36 -1.00 8.92 1.53
C ARG A 36 -1.87 7.71 1.23
N VAL A 37 -1.94 7.30 -0.03
CA VAL A 37 -2.71 6.12 -0.46
C VAL A 37 -2.19 4.87 0.23
N PHE A 38 -0.88 4.74 0.42
CA PHE A 38 -0.29 3.64 1.19
C PHE A 38 -0.78 3.65 2.65
N TYR A 39 -0.66 4.78 3.35
CA TYR A 39 -1.05 4.86 4.77
C TYR A 39 -2.54 4.62 4.98
N ASP A 40 -3.40 5.15 4.11
CA ASP A 40 -4.84 4.91 4.20
C ASP A 40 -5.17 3.41 4.02
N LYS A 41 -4.54 2.75 3.06
CA LYS A 41 -4.70 1.30 2.88
C LYS A 41 -4.15 0.50 4.06
N ALA A 42 -2.96 0.86 4.55
CA ALA A 42 -2.33 0.16 5.67
C ALA A 42 -3.24 0.21 6.91
N ARG A 43 -3.84 1.38 7.18
CA ARG A 43 -4.81 1.55 8.25
C ARG A 43 -6.03 0.64 8.10
N ILE A 44 -6.63 0.58 6.90
CA ILE A 44 -7.78 -0.28 6.63
C ILE A 44 -7.42 -1.76 6.84
N VAL A 45 -6.28 -2.20 6.30
CA VAL A 45 -5.80 -3.58 6.43
C VAL A 45 -5.58 -3.96 7.89
N TYR A 46 -4.97 -3.07 8.69
CA TYR A 46 -4.77 -3.30 10.12
C TYR A 46 -6.09 -3.43 10.90
N CYS A 47 -7.05 -2.55 10.63
CA CYS A 47 -8.38 -2.62 11.25
C CYS A 47 -9.05 -3.96 10.94
N ASN A 48 -9.05 -4.37 9.67
CA ASN A 48 -9.67 -5.63 9.27
C ASN A 48 -8.94 -6.83 9.89
N LEU A 49 -7.61 -6.82 9.95
CA LEU A 49 -6.83 -7.90 10.58
C LEU A 49 -7.21 -8.10 12.06
N LYS A 50 -7.34 -6.99 12.79
CA LYS A 50 -7.81 -7.00 14.19
C LYS A 50 -9.23 -7.51 14.31
N GLU A 51 -10.11 -7.06 13.44
CA GLU A 51 -11.52 -7.44 13.45
C GLU A 51 -11.70 -8.96 13.23
N VAL A 52 -10.97 -9.52 12.27
CA VAL A 52 -10.99 -10.96 11.98
C VAL A 52 -10.50 -11.79 13.17
N HIS A 53 -9.50 -11.30 13.90
CA HIS A 53 -9.01 -11.92 15.13
C HIS A 53 -10.02 -11.81 16.27
N GLN A 54 -10.64 -10.64 16.46
CA GLN A 54 -11.65 -10.41 17.50
C GLN A 54 -12.90 -11.26 17.31
N TYR A 55 -13.33 -11.49 16.06
CA TYR A 55 -14.44 -12.41 15.77
C TYR A 55 -14.05 -13.89 15.87
N GLY A 56 -12.79 -14.21 16.18
CA GLY A 56 -12.31 -15.59 16.30
C GLY A 56 -12.25 -16.33 14.97
N LEU A 57 -12.26 -15.61 13.84
CA LEU A 57 -12.11 -16.20 12.50
C LEU A 57 -10.65 -16.60 12.21
N MET A 58 -9.72 -16.08 13.02
CA MET A 58 -8.29 -16.32 12.91
C MET A 58 -7.73 -16.73 14.28
N ASN A 59 -6.87 -17.76 14.31
CA ASN A 59 -6.21 -18.19 15.53
C ASN A 59 -5.05 -17.24 15.89
N ASN A 60 -4.64 -17.18 17.16
CA ASN A 60 -3.58 -16.27 17.64
C ASN A 60 -2.27 -16.44 16.85
N LYS A 61 -1.86 -17.68 16.58
CA LYS A 61 -0.62 -17.96 15.81
C LYS A 61 -0.69 -17.43 14.38
N ASP A 62 -1.86 -17.53 13.75
CA ASP A 62 -2.06 -17.03 12.40
C ASP A 62 -2.11 -15.50 12.42
N PHE A 63 -2.77 -14.91 13.42
CA PHE A 63 -2.78 -13.46 13.61
C PHE A 63 -1.36 -12.91 13.77
N ASP A 64 -0.55 -13.48 14.66
CA ASP A 64 0.84 -13.03 14.89
C ASP A 64 1.65 -13.10 13.59
N LEU A 65 1.55 -14.19 12.83
CA LEU A 65 2.23 -14.36 11.54
C LEU A 65 1.84 -13.28 10.53
N TRP A 66 0.55 -13.00 10.39
CA TRP A 66 0.06 -12.03 9.40
C TRP A 66 0.25 -10.59 9.87
N TYR A 67 0.30 -10.38 11.19
CA TYR A 67 0.67 -9.11 11.78
C TYR A 67 2.14 -8.77 11.56
N ASP A 68 3.05 -9.74 11.74
CA ASP A 68 4.48 -9.56 11.41
C ASP A 68 4.68 -9.22 9.93
N ARG A 69 3.93 -9.87 9.04
CA ARG A 69 3.96 -9.58 7.59
C ARG A 69 3.41 -8.19 7.27
N PHE A 70 2.38 -7.76 7.98
CA PHE A 70 1.86 -6.40 7.87
C PHE A 70 2.91 -5.37 8.33
N LEU A 71 3.55 -5.58 9.49
CA LEU A 71 4.60 -4.68 10.00
C LEU A 71 5.80 -4.61 9.05
N ALA A 72 6.21 -5.75 8.48
CA ALA A 72 7.27 -5.78 7.47
C ALA A 72 6.89 -4.97 6.23
N ALA A 73 5.65 -5.13 5.73
CA ALA A 73 5.14 -4.37 4.59
C ALA A 73 5.02 -2.87 4.88
N GLU A 74 4.61 -2.49 6.09
CA GLU A 74 4.52 -1.10 6.55
C GLU A 74 5.91 -0.46 6.65
N GLY A 75 6.89 -1.17 7.23
CA GLY A 75 8.27 -0.70 7.34
C GLY A 75 8.96 -0.53 5.99
N SER A 76 8.69 -1.40 5.02
CA SER A 76 9.27 -1.32 3.68
C SER A 76 8.46 -0.46 2.70
N LYS A 77 7.29 0.04 3.10
CA LYS A 77 6.30 0.70 2.22
C LYS A 77 5.95 -0.15 0.98
N ASP A 78 5.89 -1.48 1.13
CA ASP A 78 5.62 -2.41 0.03
C ASP A 78 4.10 -2.62 -0.15
N LEU A 79 3.55 -2.00 -1.20
CA LEU A 79 2.13 -2.10 -1.56
C LEU A 79 1.71 -3.53 -1.93
N ASP A 80 2.59 -4.31 -2.55
CA ASP A 80 2.25 -5.67 -2.99
C ASP A 80 2.26 -6.63 -1.81
N ALA A 81 3.18 -6.45 -0.86
CA ALA A 81 3.12 -7.14 0.42
C ALA A 81 1.83 -6.82 1.17
N LEU A 82 1.43 -5.54 1.23
CA LEU A 82 0.21 -5.12 1.88
C LEU A 82 -1.04 -5.74 1.22
N ARG A 83 -1.08 -5.79 -0.12
CA ARG A 83 -2.16 -6.47 -0.89
C ARG A 83 -2.25 -7.96 -0.59
N ARG A 84 -1.13 -8.64 -0.34
CA ARG A 84 -1.13 -10.07 0.04
C ARG A 84 -1.80 -10.28 1.41
N VAL A 85 -1.52 -9.39 2.36
CA VAL A 85 -2.17 -9.41 3.69
C VAL A 85 -3.68 -9.16 3.54
N GLU A 86 -4.06 -8.15 2.76
CA GLU A 86 -5.45 -7.83 2.46
C GLU A 86 -6.20 -9.00 1.81
N ALA A 87 -5.59 -9.65 0.82
CA ALA A 87 -6.17 -10.82 0.16
C ALA A 87 -6.37 -11.99 1.14
N HIS A 88 -5.44 -12.20 2.07
CA HIS A 88 -5.61 -13.21 3.10
C HIS A 88 -6.79 -12.90 4.02
N ILE A 89 -6.88 -11.67 4.51
CA ILE A 89 -8.01 -11.22 5.34
C ILE A 89 -9.33 -11.44 4.62
N ARG A 90 -9.39 -11.12 3.32
CA ARG A 90 -10.57 -11.33 2.49
C ARG A 90 -10.97 -12.81 2.43
N LEU A 91 -10.01 -13.72 2.24
CA LEU A 91 -10.28 -15.17 2.22
C LEU A 91 -10.84 -15.65 3.57
N VAL A 92 -10.33 -15.12 4.67
CA VAL A 92 -10.82 -15.46 6.01
C VAL A 92 -12.25 -14.93 6.24
N LEU A 93 -12.54 -13.70 5.79
CA LEU A 93 -13.88 -13.12 5.85
C LEU A 93 -14.90 -13.84 4.95
N GLU A 94 -14.47 -14.27 3.76
CA GLU A 94 -15.29 -15.05 2.82
C GLU A 94 -15.48 -16.52 3.28
N GLY A 95 -14.79 -16.94 4.35
CA GLY A 95 -14.95 -18.28 4.94
C GLY A 95 -14.37 -19.41 4.07
N TRP A 96 -13.36 -19.12 3.23
CA TRP A 96 -12.72 -20.12 2.38
C TRP A 96 -11.50 -20.75 3.09
N PRO A 97 -11.39 -22.09 3.19
CA PRO A 97 -12.26 -23.07 2.55
C PRO A 97 -13.57 -23.28 3.33
N PRO A 98 -14.68 -23.57 2.62
CA PRO A 98 -15.92 -23.96 3.28
C PRO A 98 -15.62 -25.06 4.28
N LYS A 99 -16.13 -24.92 5.51
CA LYS A 99 -16.08 -25.99 6.53
C LYS A 99 -16.38 -27.29 5.81
N ARG A 100 -15.38 -28.18 5.68
CA ARG A 100 -15.60 -29.58 5.30
C ARG A 100 -16.49 -30.14 6.40
N SER A 101 -17.79 -30.01 6.22
CA SER A 101 -18.78 -30.78 6.94
C SER A 101 -18.29 -32.22 6.82
N ARG A 102 -18.04 -32.83 7.97
CA ARG A 102 -17.53 -34.19 8.07
C ARG A 102 -18.56 -35.13 7.46
N LEU A 103 -18.53 -35.31 6.15
CA LEU A 103 -19.04 -36.50 5.48
C LEU A 103 -18.00 -37.61 5.68
N ARG A 104 -17.74 -37.97 6.95
CA ARG A 104 -17.58 -39.38 7.31
C ARG A 104 -19.01 -39.89 7.40
N SER A 105 -19.62 -40.22 6.26
CA SER A 105 -19.55 -41.60 5.77
C SER A 105 -19.84 -42.54 6.93
N LYS A 106 -21.12 -42.58 7.30
CA LYS A 106 -21.73 -43.77 7.89
C LYS A 106 -21.71 -44.84 6.80
N TYR A 107 -20.57 -45.52 6.63
CA TYR A 107 -20.56 -46.84 6.03
C TYR A 107 -20.27 -47.85 7.14
N LYS A 108 -21.24 -48.74 7.31
CA LYS A 108 -21.34 -49.90 8.21
C LYS A 108 -21.71 -49.60 9.66
#